data_AF-A0A8T4XMF3-F1
#
_entry.id   AF-A0A8T4XMF3-F1
#
_cell.length_a   1.000
_cell.length_b   1.000
_cell.length_c   1.000
_cell.angle_alpha   90.00
_cell.angle_beta   90.00
_cell.angle_gamma   90.00
#
_symmetry.space_group_name_H-M   'P 1'
#
loop_
_entity.id
_entity.type
_entity.pdbx_description
1 polymer ?
#
loop_
_entity_poly.entity_id
_entity_poly.type
_entity_poly.pdbx_seq_one_letter_code
_entity_poly.pdbx_strand_id
1 'polypeptide(L)'
;MNREKSLVERALIEAVDEGLLMLGESGREVVYFRLRFSYAIGKEDVPSHPEIFDECLRSIFGSGAKAIEKAIIKNLYKKLGLKFVEKENFDFLEYLNYAKRQSGN
;
A
#
# COMPACT_ATOMS: atom_id res chain seq x y z
N MET A 1 17.97 -13.50 -6.35
CA MET A 1 17.58 -13.07 -7.71
C MET A 1 16.35 -12.20 -7.58
N ASN A 2 16.48 -10.88 -7.71
CA ASN A 2 15.31 -10.00 -7.74
C ASN A 2 14.66 -10.09 -9.12
N ARG A 3 13.44 -10.62 -9.18
CA ARG A 3 12.59 -10.55 -10.38
C ARG A 3 12.29 -9.08 -10.65
N GLU A 4 12.28 -8.68 -11.93
CA GLU A 4 11.82 -7.34 -12.29
C GLU A 4 10.38 -7.12 -11.81
N LYS A 5 10.17 -6.00 -11.10
CA LYS A 5 8.85 -5.57 -10.66
C LYS A 5 8.01 -5.18 -11.87
N SER A 6 6.82 -5.76 -11.97
CA SER A 6 5.78 -5.39 -12.93
C SER A 6 5.33 -3.94 -12.74
N LEU A 7 4.65 -3.38 -13.75
CA LEU A 7 4.09 -2.03 -13.68
C LEU A 7 3.18 -1.83 -12.47
N VAL A 8 2.38 -2.85 -12.11
CA VAL A 8 1.49 -2.83 -10.96
C VAL A 8 2.24 -2.79 -9.65
N GLU A 9 3.29 -3.60 -9.53
CA GLU A 9 4.11 -3.63 -8.32
C GLU A 9 4.83 -2.30 -8.11
N ARG A 10 5.36 -1.68 -9.17
CA ARG A 10 5.97 -0.35 -9.10
C ARG A 10 4.94 0.71 -8.73
N ALA A 11 3.78 0.71 -9.37
CA ALA A 11 2.69 1.63 -9.06
C ALA A 11 2.23 1.51 -7.60
N LEU A 12 2.21 0.30 -7.04
CA LEU A 12 1.90 0.08 -5.63
C LEU A 12 2.98 0.63 -4.70
N ILE A 13 4.27 0.37 -4.99
CA ILE A 13 5.37 0.90 -4.17
C ILE A 13 5.33 2.43 -4.15
N GLU A 14 5.12 3.06 -5.30
CA GLU A 14 4.97 4.52 -5.38
C GLU A 14 3.71 5.02 -4.65
N ALA A 15 2.58 4.33 -4.79
CA ALA A 15 1.33 4.71 -4.12
C ALA A 15 1.44 4.59 -2.59
N VAL A 16 2.17 3.59 -2.10
CA VAL A 16 2.50 3.43 -0.67
C VAL A 16 3.36 4.60 -0.21
N ASP A 17 4.42 4.92 -0.96
CA ASP A 17 5.32 6.02 -0.61
C ASP A 17 4.58 7.36 -0.54
N GLU A 18 3.79 7.68 -1.57
CA GLU A 18 2.95 8.88 -1.63
C GLU A 18 1.86 8.89 -0.55
N GLY A 19 1.24 7.75 -0.27
CA GLY A 19 0.20 7.64 0.75
C GLY A 19 0.75 7.87 2.15
N LEU A 20 1.95 7.38 2.46
CA LEU A 20 2.61 7.59 3.73
C LEU A 20 3.10 9.03 3.94
N LEU A 21 3.39 9.76 2.86
CA LEU A 21 3.78 11.18 2.95
C LEU A 21 2.69 12.08 3.55
N MET A 22 1.43 11.64 3.65
CA MET A 22 0.39 12.36 4.38
C MET A 22 0.71 12.52 5.88
N LEU A 23 1.59 11.67 6.41
CA LEU A 23 2.10 11.70 7.78
C LEU A 23 3.36 12.58 7.92
N GLY A 24 3.83 13.19 6.82
CA GLY A 24 5.14 13.81 6.72
C GLY A 24 6.28 12.80 6.51
N GLU A 25 7.46 13.30 6.16
CA GLU A 25 8.63 12.46 5.87
C GLU A 25 9.01 11.57 7.07
N SER A 26 9.02 12.13 8.27
CA SER A 26 9.32 11.38 9.49
C SER A 26 8.30 10.27 9.76
N GLY A 27 7.02 10.53 9.49
CA GLY A 27 5.96 9.52 9.62
C GLY A 27 6.16 8.35 8.66
N ARG A 28 6.49 8.64 7.40
CA ARG A 28 6.84 7.62 6.39
C ARG A 28 8.04 6.77 6.84
N GLU A 29 9.11 7.40 7.31
CA GLU A 29 10.30 6.68 7.78
C GLU A 29 10.01 5.78 8.99
N VAL A 30 9.16 6.22 9.92
CA VAL A 30 8.74 5.39 11.07
C VAL A 30 8.01 4.14 10.60
N VAL A 31 7.12 4.24 9.61
CA VAL A 31 6.41 3.07 9.06
C VAL A 31 7.39 2.11 8.40
N TYR A 32 8.30 2.59 7.54
CA TYR A 32 9.31 1.74 6.91
C TYR A 32 10.33 1.16 7.90
N PHE A 33 10.66 1.89 8.95
CA PHE A 33 11.46 1.37 10.06
C PHE A 33 10.72 0.21 10.72
N ARG A 34 9.46 0.41 11.13
CA ARG A 34 8.66 -0.65 11.77
C ARG A 34 8.52 -1.88 10.87
N LEU A 35 8.26 -1.67 9.58
CA LEU A 35 8.12 -2.76 8.61
C LEU A 35 9.41 -3.60 8.51
N ARG A 36 10.57 -2.94 8.42
CA ARG A 36 11.87 -3.63 8.36
C ARG A 36 12.21 -4.36 9.65
N PHE A 37 11.98 -3.73 10.81
CA PHE A 37 12.45 -4.27 12.08
C PHE A 37 11.48 -5.27 12.72
N SER A 38 10.17 -5.07 12.58
CA SER A 38 9.17 -5.96 13.19
C SER A 38 8.70 -7.07 12.26
N TYR A 39 8.75 -6.85 10.95
CA TYR A 39 8.20 -7.78 9.96
C TYR A 39 9.25 -8.32 8.98
N ALA A 40 10.50 -7.85 9.06
CA ALA A 40 11.60 -8.26 8.21
C ALA A 40 11.34 -8.07 6.70
N ILE A 41 10.47 -7.12 6.32
CA ILE A 41 10.18 -6.78 4.93
C ILE A 41 10.44 -5.30 4.66
N GLY A 42 10.90 -4.98 3.44
CA GLY A 42 11.10 -3.62 2.95
C GLY A 42 9.91 -3.12 2.13
N LYS A 43 9.97 -1.84 1.72
CA LYS A 43 8.96 -1.25 0.83
C LYS A 43 8.81 -2.02 -0.49
N GLU A 44 9.90 -2.59 -1.00
CA GLU A 44 9.94 -3.35 -2.24
C GLU A 44 9.19 -4.69 -2.14
N ASP A 45 8.99 -5.19 -0.91
CA ASP A 45 8.32 -6.46 -0.64
C ASP A 45 6.82 -6.29 -0.43
N VAL A 46 6.34 -5.06 -0.22
CA VAL A 46 4.92 -4.74 -0.02
C VAL A 46 4.01 -5.30 -1.12
N PRO A 47 4.39 -5.29 -2.42
CA PRO A 47 3.56 -5.92 -3.45
C PRO A 47 3.36 -7.42 -3.29
N SER A 48 4.36 -8.12 -2.73
CA SER A 48 4.31 -9.56 -2.47
C SER A 48 3.62 -9.87 -1.14
N HIS A 49 3.70 -8.96 -0.16
CA HIS A 49 3.20 -9.13 1.20
C HIS A 49 2.30 -7.96 1.65
N PRO A 50 1.22 -7.65 0.90
CA PRO A 50 0.34 -6.53 1.24
C PRO A 50 -0.41 -6.72 2.56
N GLU A 51 -0.68 -7.96 2.96
CA GLU A 51 -1.29 -8.32 4.25
C GLU A 51 -0.42 -7.91 5.44
N ILE A 52 0.89 -8.11 5.32
CA ILE A 52 1.86 -7.71 6.36
C ILE A 52 1.93 -6.19 6.46
N PHE A 53 1.86 -5.50 5.32
CA PHE A 53 1.83 -4.04 5.30
C PHE A 53 0.55 -3.47 5.94
N ASP A 54 -0.62 -4.03 5.63
CA ASP A 54 -1.90 -3.65 6.26
C ASP A 54 -1.86 -3.88 7.78
N GLU A 55 -1.36 -5.04 8.21
CA GLU A 55 -1.17 -5.33 9.64
C GLU A 55 -0.24 -4.33 10.30
N CYS A 56 0.89 -3.99 9.67
CA CYS A 56 1.84 -3.01 10.18
C CYS A 56 1.18 -1.64 10.37
N LEU A 57 0.41 -1.15 9.39
CA LEU A 57 -0.32 0.11 9.51
C LEU A 57 -1.33 0.07 10.66
N ARG A 58 -2.13 -0.98 10.76
CA ARG A 58 -3.10 -1.16 11.84
C ARG A 58 -2.42 -1.28 13.21
N SER A 59 -1.23 -1.85 13.28
CA SER A 59 -0.47 -1.95 14.53
C SER A 59 0.01 -0.60 15.05
N ILE A 60 0.32 0.35 14.16
CA ILE A 60 0.81 1.69 14.52
C ILE A 60 -0.36 2.65 14.76
N PHE A 61 -1.35 2.65 13.87
CA PHE A 61 -2.39 3.68 13.81
C PHE A 61 -3.77 3.19 14.26
N GLY A 62 -3.94 1.89 14.54
CA GLY A 62 -5.23 1.31 14.87
C GLY A 62 -6.27 1.60 13.78
N SER A 63 -7.43 2.14 14.18
CA SER A 63 -8.50 2.55 13.27
C SER A 63 -8.10 3.69 12.31
N GLY A 64 -7.09 4.49 12.68
CA GLY A 64 -6.54 5.56 11.83
C GLY A 64 -5.86 5.05 10.56
N ALA A 65 -5.42 3.79 10.53
CA ALA A 65 -4.82 3.15 9.36
C ALA A 65 -5.73 3.23 8.13
N LYS A 66 -7.06 3.19 8.31
CA LYS A 66 -8.05 3.25 7.24
C LYS A 66 -7.92 4.52 6.38
N ALA A 67 -7.52 5.66 6.96
CA ALA A 67 -7.31 6.88 6.20
C ALA A 67 -6.09 6.77 5.26
N ILE A 68 -5.02 6.15 5.75
CA ILE A 68 -3.77 5.91 5.01
C ILE A 68 -4.01 4.86 3.91
N GLU A 69 -4.63 3.73 4.26
CA GLU A 69 -5.03 2.67 3.31
C GLU A 69 -5.83 3.24 2.14
N LYS A 70 -6.82 4.11 2.42
CA LYS A 70 -7.62 4.78 1.39
C LYS A 70 -6.78 5.72 0.53
N ALA A 71 -5.85 6.48 1.12
CA ALA A 71 -4.96 7.35 0.35
C ALA A 71 -4.10 6.54 -0.63
N ILE A 72 -3.53 5.43 -0.16
CA ILE A 72 -2.73 4.50 -0.96
C ILE A 72 -3.56 3.91 -2.10
N ILE A 73 -4.76 3.41 -1.83
CA ILE A 73 -5.64 2.84 -2.87
C ILE A 73 -6.04 3.90 -3.89
N LYS A 74 -6.36 5.13 -3.48
CA LYS A 74 -6.68 6.22 -4.40
C LYS A 74 -5.50 6.55 -5.32
N ASN A 75 -4.28 6.63 -4.76
CA ASN A 75 -3.07 6.89 -5.53
C ASN A 75 -2.78 5.75 -6.51
N LEU A 76 -2.92 4.49 -6.05
CA LEU A 76 -2.74 3.31 -6.90
C LEU A 76 -3.72 3.31 -8.08
N TYR A 77 -5.00 3.53 -7.83
CA TYR A 77 -6.03 3.52 -8.86
C TYR A 77 -5.78 4.64 -9.87
N LYS A 78 -5.41 5.83 -9.41
CA LYS A 78 -5.01 6.95 -10.26
C LYS A 78 -3.83 6.58 -11.17
N LYS A 79 -2.79 5.94 -10.62
CA LYS A 79 -1.60 5.50 -11.38
C LYS A 79 -1.93 4.43 -12.43
N LEU A 80 -2.90 3.56 -12.13
CA LEU A 80 -3.34 2.50 -13.04
C LEU A 80 -4.48 2.93 -13.99
N GLY A 81 -4.93 4.19 -13.95
CA GLY A 81 -6.05 4.68 -14.75
C GLY A 81 -7.42 4.08 -14.36
N LEU A 82 -7.52 3.51 -13.15
CA LEU A 82 -8.73 2.90 -12.63
C LEU A 82 -9.62 3.92 -11.90
N LYS A 83 -10.94 3.74 -11.98
CA LYS A 83 -11.89 4.55 -11.21
C LYS A 83 -12.01 4.04 -9.79
N PHE A 84 -11.64 4.85 -8.80
CA PHE A 84 -11.91 4.56 -7.40
C PHE A 84 -13.38 4.84 -7.08
N VAL A 85 -14.09 3.84 -6.55
CA VAL A 85 -15.45 3.97 -6.02
C VAL A 85 -15.41 3.49 -4.59
N GLU A 86 -15.74 4.37 -3.65
CA GLU A 86 -15.74 4.04 -2.22
C GLU A 86 -16.96 3.18 -1.87
N LYS A 87 -16.72 2.01 -1.26
CA LYS A 87 -17.74 1.11 -0.71
C LYS A 87 -17.86 1.33 0.80
N GLU A 88 -19.05 1.13 1.36
CA GLU A 88 -19.30 1.23 2.81
C GLU A 88 -18.33 0.32 3.61
N ASN A 89 -18.16 -0.91 3.15
CA ASN A 89 -17.22 -1.89 3.70
C ASN A 89 -15.87 -1.83 2.99
N PHE A 90 -15.21 -0.67 3.03
CA PHE A 90 -13.85 -0.55 2.51
C PHE A 90 -12.90 -1.55 3.18
N ASP A 91 -12.28 -2.40 2.35
CA ASP A 91 -11.22 -3.34 2.72
C ASP A 91 -9.99 -3.10 1.83
N PHE A 92 -8.83 -2.87 2.45
CA PHE A 92 -7.61 -2.54 1.72
C PHE A 92 -7.18 -3.64 0.74
N LEU A 93 -7.21 -4.90 1.17
CA LEU A 93 -6.74 -6.04 0.40
C LEU A 93 -7.68 -6.34 -0.77
N GLU A 94 -9.00 -6.21 -0.61
CA GLU A 94 -9.96 -6.35 -1.69
C GLU A 94 -9.72 -5.34 -2.81
N TYR A 95 -9.55 -4.05 -2.46
CA TYR A 95 -9.28 -3.01 -3.46
C TYR A 95 -7.95 -3.23 -4.16
N LEU A 96 -6.93 -3.67 -3.42
CA LEU A 96 -5.63 -3.98 -3.99
C LEU A 96 -5.70 -5.16 -4.96
N ASN A 97 -6.38 -6.24 -4.56
CA ASN A 97 -6.57 -7.42 -5.39
C ASN A 97 -7.37 -7.11 -6.65
N TYR A 98 -8.38 -6.25 -6.56
CA TYR A 98 -9.09 -5.75 -7.74
C TYR A 98 -8.14 -5.02 -8.69
N ALA A 99 -7.32 -4.09 -8.19
CA ALA A 99 -6.35 -3.37 -9.02
C ALA A 99 -5.36 -4.32 -9.71
N LYS A 100 -4.82 -5.31 -8.98
CA LYS A 100 -3.92 -6.33 -9.53
C LYS A 100 -4.57 -7.14 -10.66
N ARG A 101 -5.86 -7.47 -10.56
CA ARG A 101 -6.59 -8.22 -11.60
C ARG A 101 -6.86 -7.40 -12.86
N GLN A 102 -7.14 -6.10 -12.73
CA GLN A 102 -7.42 -5.23 -13.87
C GLN A 102 -6.16 -4.90 -14.69
N SER A 103 -4.99 -5.00 -14.08
CA SER A 103 -3.70 -4.69 -14.72
C SER A 103 -2.89 -5.93 -15.11
N GLY A 104 -3.45 -7.12 -14.94
CA GLY A 104 -2.91 -8.37 -15.47
C GLY A 104 -3.38 -8.59 -16.91
N ASN A 105 -2.77 -7.87 -17.85
CA ASN A 105 -2.81 -8.14 -19.30
C ASN A 105 -1.39 -8.06 -19.85
#